data_AF-B6A807-F1
#
_entry.id   AF-B6A807-F1
#
_cell.length_a   1.000
_cell.length_b   1.000
_cell.length_c   1.000
_cell.angle_alpha   90.00
_cell.angle_beta   90.00
_cell.angle_gamma   90.00
#
_symmetry.space_group_name_H-M   'P 1'
#
loop_
_entity.id
_entity.type
_entity.pdbx_description
1 polymer ?
#
loop_
_entity_poly.entity_id
_entity_poly.type
_entity_poly.pdbx_seq_one_letter_code
_entity_poly.pdbx_strand_id
1 'polypeptide(L)'
;MQARFRAPLAELPTALQSALEPLLSNDHFPAMLTAAEVETVKTLSGLNDAELAFALLPLAAACSLTPISHFKVGAIARGKSGNLYFGANM
;
A
#
# COMPACT_ATOMS: atom_id res chain seq x y z
N MET A 1 1.74 2.54 13.82
CA MET A 1 2.28 2.20 12.48
C MET A 1 3.22 1.00 12.56
N GLN A 2 2.94 -0.07 11.80
CA GLN A 2 3.82 -1.25 11.74
C GLN A 2 5.19 -0.91 11.13
N ALA A 3 6.28 -1.38 11.75
CA ALA A 3 7.65 -1.00 11.38
C ALA A 3 7.99 -1.26 9.90
N ARG A 4 7.46 -2.34 9.31
CA ARG A 4 7.67 -2.73 7.91
C ARG A 4 7.27 -1.66 6.90
N PHE A 5 6.31 -0.78 7.23
CA PHE A 5 5.83 0.25 6.30
C PHE A 5 6.60 1.57 6.38
N ARG A 6 7.44 1.80 7.41
CA ARG A 6 8.11 3.10 7.63
C ARG A 6 9.04 3.48 6.48
N ALA A 7 9.91 2.57 6.08
CA ALA A 7 10.86 2.81 4.99
C ALA A 7 10.16 2.99 3.62
N PRO A 8 9.31 2.06 3.14
CA PRO A 8 8.65 2.23 1.84
C PRO A 8 7.71 3.44 1.80
N LEU A 9 7.07 3.82 2.91
CA LEU A 9 6.25 5.04 2.97
C LEU A 9 7.08 6.30 2.77
N ALA A 10 8.31 6.34 3.28
CA ALA A 10 9.21 7.48 3.15
C ALA A 10 9.75 7.68 1.73
N GLU A 11 9.67 6.65 0.88
CA GLU A 11 10.09 6.68 -0.52
C GLU A 11 8.97 7.15 -1.47
N LEU A 12 7.73 7.28 -0.96
CA LEU A 12 6.59 7.72 -1.77
C LEU A 12 6.58 9.24 -1.97
N PRO A 13 5.95 9.75 -3.05
CA PRO A 13 5.71 11.19 -3.20
C PRO A 13 4.96 11.77 -2.00
N THR A 14 5.33 12.99 -1.57
CA THR A 14 4.81 13.61 -0.34
C THR A 14 3.28 13.65 -0.27
N ALA A 15 2.60 13.94 -1.38
CA ALA A 15 1.13 13.95 -1.43
C ALA A 15 0.53 12.56 -1.13
N LEU A 16 1.14 11.49 -1.65
CA LEU A 16 0.70 10.13 -1.40
C LEU A 16 1.07 9.68 0.03
N GLN A 17 2.23 10.08 0.52
CA GLN A 17 2.65 9.83 1.90
C GLN A 17 1.62 10.40 2.89
N SER A 18 1.29 11.69 2.77
CA SER A 18 0.32 12.35 3.65
C SER A 18 -1.08 11.74 3.57
N ALA A 19 -1.49 11.26 2.39
CA ALA A 19 -2.78 10.60 2.21
C ALA A 19 -2.84 9.21 2.88
N LEU A 20 -1.72 8.47 2.91
CA LEU A 20 -1.66 7.10 3.45
C LEU A 20 -1.30 7.04 4.94
N GLU A 21 -0.61 8.05 5.46
CA GLU A 21 -0.11 8.07 6.83
C GLU A 21 -1.19 7.85 7.90
N PRO A 22 -2.40 8.44 7.83
CA PRO A 22 -3.47 8.14 8.79
C PRO A 22 -3.92 6.68 8.75
N LEU A 23 -3.94 6.05 7.57
CA LEU A 23 -4.38 4.67 7.37
C LEU A 23 -3.34 3.67 7.89
N LEU A 24 -2.07 3.92 7.56
CA LEU A 24 -0.93 3.09 7.99
C LEU A 24 -0.55 3.30 9.46
N SER A 25 -1.00 4.40 10.08
CA SER A 25 -0.78 4.68 11.50
C SER A 25 -1.52 3.70 12.40
N ASN A 26 -2.61 3.09 11.94
CA ASN A 26 -3.28 2.00 12.64
C ASN A 26 -2.33 0.80 12.83
N ASP A 27 -2.09 0.42 14.09
CA ASP A 27 -1.20 -0.71 14.41
C ASP A 27 -1.70 -2.03 13.84
N HIS A 28 -3.00 -2.16 13.62
CA HIS A 28 -3.66 -3.32 13.02
C HIS A 28 -4.06 -3.06 11.56
N PHE A 29 -3.33 -2.21 10.84
CA PHE A 29 -3.57 -1.99 9.41
C PHE A 29 -3.63 -3.35 8.67
N PRO A 30 -4.75 -3.67 8.00
CA PRO A 30 -5.04 -5.02 7.50
C PRO A 30 -4.38 -5.34 6.15
N ALA A 31 -3.45 -4.50 5.69
CA ALA A 31 -2.86 -4.59 4.35
C ALA A 31 -3.92 -4.53 3.23
N MET A 32 -4.92 -3.66 3.42
CA MET A 32 -6.05 -3.46 2.50
C MET A 32 -6.56 -2.03 2.64
N LEU A 33 -7.06 -1.47 1.53
CA LEU A 33 -7.79 -0.21 1.49
C LEU A 33 -9.21 -0.45 1.00
N THR A 34 -10.19 0.09 1.72
CA THR A 34 -11.59 0.10 1.27
C THR A 34 -11.76 1.02 0.07
N ALA A 35 -12.80 0.81 -0.74
CA ALA A 35 -13.08 1.65 -1.90
C ALA A 35 -13.18 3.16 -1.53
N ALA A 36 -13.73 3.49 -0.36
CA ALA A 36 -13.82 4.87 0.11
C ALA A 36 -12.44 5.47 0.44
N GLU A 37 -11.57 4.69 1.09
CA GLU A 37 -10.19 5.09 1.37
C GLU A 37 -9.39 5.24 0.06
N VAL A 38 -9.59 4.34 -0.91
CA VAL A 38 -8.97 4.41 -2.24
C VAL A 38 -9.33 5.71 -2.94
N GLU A 39 -10.62 6.08 -2.99
CA GLU A 39 -11.04 7.34 -3.62
C GLU A 39 -10.52 8.58 -2.87
N THR A 40 -10.45 8.52 -1.53
CA THR A 40 -9.84 9.59 -0.72
C THR A 40 -8.37 9.75 -1.07
N VAL A 41 -7.61 8.65 -1.10
CA VAL A 41 -6.18 8.66 -1.43
C VAL A 41 -5.94 9.16 -2.85
N LYS A 42 -6.75 8.74 -3.84
CA LYS A 42 -6.66 9.23 -5.22
C LYS A 42 -6.91 10.73 -5.30
N THR A 43 -7.93 11.23 -4.60
CA THR A 43 -8.29 12.65 -4.59
C THR A 43 -7.15 13.50 -4.01
N LEU A 44 -6.53 13.05 -2.92
CA LEU A 44 -5.43 13.78 -2.27
C LEU A 44 -4.09 13.67 -3.02
N SER A 45 -3.83 12.54 -3.65
CA SER A 45 -2.57 12.29 -4.37
C SER A 45 -2.60 12.73 -5.84
N GLY A 46 -3.79 12.91 -6.42
CA GLY A 46 -3.98 13.19 -7.84
C GLY A 46 -3.76 11.98 -8.76
N LEU A 47 -3.57 10.79 -8.19
CA LEU A 47 -3.30 9.56 -8.97
C LEU A 47 -4.58 8.90 -9.46
N ASN A 48 -4.52 8.33 -10.66
CA ASN A 48 -5.56 7.43 -11.15
C ASN A 48 -5.43 6.01 -10.56
N ASP A 49 -6.38 5.12 -10.89
CA ASP A 49 -6.42 3.74 -10.35
C ASP A 49 -5.14 2.94 -10.62
N ALA A 50 -4.59 3.03 -11.83
CA ALA A 50 -3.40 2.28 -12.21
C ALA A 50 -2.14 2.85 -11.56
N GLU A 51 -2.00 4.18 -11.58
CA GLU A 51 -0.88 4.88 -10.94
C GLU A 51 -0.85 4.63 -9.44
N LEU A 52 -2.01 4.69 -8.77
CA LEU A 52 -2.10 4.36 -7.35
C LEU A 52 -1.72 2.91 -7.09
N ALA A 53 -2.23 1.96 -7.88
CA ALA A 53 -1.87 0.55 -7.72
C ALA A 53 -0.35 0.32 -7.85
N PHE A 54 0.31 0.94 -8.83
CA PHE A 54 1.76 0.86 -8.98
C PHE A 54 2.51 1.53 -7.81
N ALA A 55 2.08 2.71 -7.38
CA ALA A 55 2.71 3.44 -6.28
C ALA A 55 2.60 2.70 -4.93
N LEU A 56 1.59 1.84 -4.75
CA LEU A 56 1.40 1.04 -3.54
C LEU A 56 2.24 -0.25 -3.50
N LEU A 57 2.87 -0.67 -4.61
CA LEU A 57 3.63 -1.92 -4.67
C LEU A 57 4.75 -2.05 -3.62
N PRO A 58 5.53 -1.00 -3.29
CA PRO A 58 6.54 -1.09 -2.23
C PRO A 58 5.94 -1.41 -0.85
N LEU A 59 4.75 -0.89 -0.55
CA LEU A 59 4.04 -1.20 0.68
C LEU A 59 3.56 -2.65 0.69
N ALA A 60 3.03 -3.17 -0.43
CA ALA A 60 2.68 -4.58 -0.54
C ALA A 60 3.91 -5.50 -0.38
N ALA A 61 5.03 -5.18 -1.05
CA ALA A 61 6.26 -5.95 -0.96
C ALA A 61 6.85 -5.98 0.46
N ALA A 62 6.60 -4.95 1.28
CA ALA A 62 6.99 -4.95 2.69
C ALA A 62 6.29 -6.02 3.54
N CYS A 63 5.21 -6.62 3.03
CA CYS A 63 4.52 -7.76 3.65
C CYS A 63 5.17 -9.12 3.33
N SER A 64 6.18 -9.19 2.46
CA SER A 64 6.79 -10.46 2.04
C SER A 64 7.51 -11.17 3.20
N LEU A 65 7.51 -12.49 3.17
CA LEU A 65 8.41 -13.33 3.97
C LEU A 65 9.38 -14.01 3.00
N THR A 66 10.68 -13.71 3.07
CA THR A 66 11.63 -14.17 2.03
C THR A 66 12.93 -14.68 2.64
N PRO A 67 12.88 -15.72 3.51
CA PRO A 67 14.05 -16.20 4.23
C PRO A 67 15.11 -16.85 3.33
N ILE A 68 14.72 -17.31 2.13
CA ILE A 68 15.60 -18.01 1.19
C ILE A 68 16.04 -17.08 0.05
N SER A 69 15.08 -16.48 -0.67
CA SER A 69 15.39 -15.72 -1.88
C SER A 69 15.87 -14.29 -1.58
N HIS A 70 15.49 -13.73 -0.43
CA HIS A 70 15.62 -12.31 -0.11
C HIS A 70 14.98 -11.37 -1.15
N PHE A 71 14.15 -11.91 -2.05
CA PHE A 71 13.56 -11.20 -3.17
C PHE A 71 12.10 -10.87 -2.87
N LYS A 72 11.85 -9.64 -2.43
CA LYS A 72 10.53 -9.17 -2.01
C LYS A 72 9.65 -8.84 -3.22
N VAL A 73 8.52 -9.50 -3.34
CA VAL A 73 7.52 -9.27 -4.39
C VAL A 73 6.21 -8.87 -3.74
N GLY A 74 5.65 -7.75 -4.18
CA GLY A 74 4.33 -7.27 -3.78
C GLY A 74 3.35 -7.29 -4.95
N ALA A 75 2.08 -7.45 -4.64
CA ALA A 75 0.97 -7.37 -5.58
C ALA A 75 -0.19 -6.58 -4.97
N ILE A 76 -0.96 -5.89 -5.83
CA ILE A 76 -2.19 -5.21 -5.46
C ILE A 76 -3.33 -5.82 -6.27
N ALA A 77 -4.30 -6.43 -5.60
CA ALA A 77 -5.52 -6.92 -6.23
C ALA A 77 -6.67 -5.93 -6.00
N ARG A 78 -7.35 -5.54 -7.08
CA ARG A 78 -8.57 -4.73 -6.98
C ARG A 78 -9.80 -5.65 -7.02
N GLY A 79 -10.57 -5.66 -5.94
CA GLY A 79 -11.84 -6.36 -5.91
C GLY A 79 -12.88 -5.66 -6.79
N LYS A 80 -13.91 -6.39 -7.25
CA LYS A 80 -15.07 -5.78 -7.93
C LYS A 80 -15.79 -4.74 -7.07
N SER A 81 -15.63 -4.81 -5.75
CA SER A 81 -16.11 -3.82 -4.78
C SER A 81 -15.35 -2.48 -4.82
N GLY A 82 -14.20 -2.42 -5.49
CA GLY A 82 -13.32 -1.26 -5.50
C GLY A 82 -12.21 -1.28 -4.44
N ASN A 83 -12.28 -2.20 -3.47
CA ASN A 83 -11.23 -2.37 -2.46
C ASN A 83 -9.90 -2.81 -3.09
N LEU A 84 -8.78 -2.37 -2.52
CA LEU A 84 -7.43 -2.81 -2.88
C LEU A 84 -6.87 -3.72 -1.78
N TYR A 85 -6.47 -4.93 -2.16
CA TYR A 85 -5.91 -5.94 -1.26
C TYR A 85 -4.43 -6.14 -1.57
N PHE A 86 -3.58 -6.08 -0.55
CA PHE A 86 -2.14 -6.30 -0.73
C PHE A 86 -1.86 -7.80 -0.65
N GLY A 87 -0.94 -8.27 -1.50
CA GLY A 87 -0.38 -9.61 -1.45
C GLY A 87 1.14 -9.56 -1.56
N ALA A 88 1.83 -10.55 -1.02
CA ALA A 88 3.28 -10.67 -1.12
C ALA A 88 3.72 -12.14 -1.12
N ASN A 89 4.94 -12.40 -1.60
CA ASN A 89 5.51 -13.75 -1.58
C ASN A 89 5.96 -14.19 -0.16
N MET A 90 6.03 -15.51 0.03
CA MET A 90 6.39 -16.20 1.29
C MET A 90 7.49 -17.24 1.06
#